data_AF-A0A2N2F2Q4-F1
#
_entry.id   AF-A0A2N2F2Q4-F1
#
_cell.length_a   1.000
_cell.length_b   1.000
_cell.length_c   1.000
_cell.angle_alpha   90.00
_cell.angle_beta   90.00
_cell.angle_gamma   90.00
#
_symmetry.space_group_name_H-M   'P 1'
#
loop_
_entity.id
_entity.type
_entity.pdbx_description
1 polymer ?
#
loop_
_entity_poly.entity_id
_entity_poly.type
_entity_poly.pdbx_seq_one_letter_code
_entity_poly.pdbx_strand_id
1 'polypeptide(L)'
;MEDRKKNVIPLGITIGGYTFNAPVVKDGFTTFEGFMDIVIFGLNALVGLSALVAVAMIVYAGFLFITASGDPEKIQKGSGALTAAVVGLVIVFLARTIVLFLLDNILS
;
A
#
# COMPACT_ATOMS: atom_id res chain seq x y z
N MET A 1 25.17 -31.55 -19.60
CA MET A 1 23.70 -31.69 -19.52
C MET A 1 23.18 -30.48 -18.76
N GLU A 2 23.00 -29.33 -19.42
CA GLU A 2 22.45 -28.12 -18.76
C GLU A 2 21.98 -27.07 -19.78
N ASP A 3 21.16 -27.45 -20.76
CA ASP A 3 20.54 -26.50 -21.72
C ASP A 3 19.02 -26.69 -21.82
N ARG A 4 18.37 -27.01 -20.68
CA ARG A 4 16.91 -27.16 -20.57
C ARG A 4 16.23 -25.96 -19.94
N LYS A 5 16.87 -24.79 -19.86
CA LYS A 5 16.22 -23.53 -19.50
C LYS A 5 15.95 -22.73 -20.77
N LYS A 6 14.68 -22.35 -20.96
CA LYS A 6 14.14 -21.43 -21.99
C LYS A 6 13.70 -22.06 -23.30
N ASN A 7 12.87 -23.10 -23.22
CA ASN A 7 11.87 -23.32 -24.25
C ASN A 7 10.55 -22.66 -23.81
N VAL A 8 10.59 -21.33 -23.66
CA VAL A 8 9.38 -20.50 -23.70
C VAL A 8 9.16 -20.19 -25.17
N ILE A 9 8.26 -20.93 -25.81
CA ILE A 9 7.67 -20.51 -27.09
C ILE A 9 7.08 -19.12 -26.84
N PRO A 10 7.60 -18.03 -27.42
CA PRO A 10 6.93 -16.74 -27.29
C PRO A 10 5.58 -16.91 -27.99
N LEU A 11 4.48 -16.72 -27.26
CA LEU A 11 3.10 -16.69 -27.80
C LEU A 11 2.87 -15.49 -28.73
N GLY A 12 3.94 -14.96 -29.35
CA GLY A 12 3.92 -13.82 -30.22
C GLY A 12 4.14 -14.22 -31.67
N ILE A 13 3.15 -13.92 -32.50
CA ILE A 13 3.24 -14.09 -33.94
C ILE A 13 4.20 -13.01 -34.47
N THR A 14 5.24 -13.43 -35.20
CA THR A 14 6.18 -12.51 -35.84
C THR A 14 5.85 -12.44 -37.32
N ILE A 15 5.41 -11.28 -37.82
CA ILE A 15 5.11 -11.07 -39.24
C ILE A 15 5.92 -9.86 -39.72
N GLY A 16 6.76 -10.07 -40.73
CA GLY A 16 7.52 -8.98 -41.36
C GLY A 16 8.49 -8.23 -40.44
N GLY A 17 8.98 -8.85 -39.36
CA GLY A 17 9.96 -8.24 -38.43
C GLY A 17 9.36 -7.57 -37.19
N TYR A 18 8.04 -7.58 -37.03
CA TYR A 18 7.37 -7.11 -35.81
C TYR A 18 6.93 -8.31 -34.97
N THR A 19 7.41 -8.38 -33.73
CA THR A 19 7.02 -9.42 -32.75
C THR A 19 5.82 -8.93 -31.94
N PHE A 20 4.65 -9.49 -32.17
CA PHE A 20 3.47 -9.14 -31.38
C PHE A 20 3.41 -10.03 -30.13
N ASN A 21 4.04 -9.62 -29.04
CA ASN A 21 3.97 -10.34 -27.76
C ASN A 21 2.63 -10.04 -27.09
N ALA A 22 1.74 -11.03 -27.00
CA ALA A 22 0.48 -10.87 -26.28
C ALA A 22 0.79 -10.57 -24.80
N PRO A 23 0.16 -9.54 -24.20
CA PRO A 23 0.37 -9.24 -22.79
C PRO A 23 -0.02 -10.48 -21.99
N VAL A 24 0.94 -11.07 -21.28
CA VAL A 24 0.68 -12.15 -20.33
C VAL A 24 -0.21 -11.52 -19.27
N VAL A 25 -1.49 -11.89 -19.27
CA VAL A 25 -2.42 -11.49 -18.23
C VAL A 25 -1.81 -12.06 -16.95
N LYS A 26 -1.37 -11.20 -16.02
CA LYS A 26 -0.97 -11.65 -14.69
C LYS A 26 -2.19 -12.31 -14.10
N ASP A 27 -2.17 -13.63 -13.99
CA ASP A 27 -3.24 -14.46 -13.42
C ASP A 27 -3.31 -14.22 -11.90
N GLY A 28 -3.54 -12.98 -11.48
CA GLY A 28 -3.60 -12.54 -10.09
C GLY A 28 -4.89 -12.94 -9.37
N PHE A 29 -5.70 -13.82 -9.96
CA PHE A 29 -7.02 -14.17 -9.43
C PHE A 29 -7.15 -15.64 -8.99
N THR A 30 -6.16 -16.50 -9.25
CA THR A 30 -6.27 -17.95 -8.99
C THR A 30 -5.15 -18.53 -8.11
N THR A 31 -4.09 -17.77 -7.83
CA THR A 31 -2.94 -18.16 -6.98
C THR A 31 -2.81 -17.28 -5.74
N PHE A 32 -2.20 -17.81 -4.68
CA PHE A 32 -1.92 -17.08 -3.43
C PHE A 32 -1.13 -15.79 -3.68
N GLU A 33 -0.22 -15.77 -4.65
CA GLU A 33 0.47 -14.56 -5.11
C GLU A 33 -0.49 -13.47 -5.60
N GLY A 34 -1.56 -13.85 -6.31
CA GLY A 34 -2.54 -12.91 -6.82
C GLY A 34 -3.36 -12.22 -5.72
N PHE A 35 -3.70 -12.96 -4.67
CA PHE A 35 -4.29 -12.40 -3.46
C PHE A 35 -3.34 -11.41 -2.77
N MET A 36 -2.04 -11.75 -2.70
CA MET A 36 -1.04 -10.88 -2.12
C MET A 36 -0.84 -9.60 -2.95
N ASP A 37 -0.86 -9.67 -4.28
CA ASP A 37 -0.78 -8.50 -5.17
C ASP A 37 -1.96 -7.55 -4.96
N ILE A 38 -3.17 -8.08 -4.77
CA ILE A 38 -4.36 -7.27 -4.45
C ILE A 38 -4.23 -6.60 -3.07
N VAL A 39 -3.66 -7.31 -2.09
CA VAL A 39 -3.42 -6.77 -0.74
C VAL A 39 -2.38 -5.66 -0.80
N ILE A 40 -1.26 -5.84 -1.50
CA ILE A 40 -0.21 -4.83 -1.63
C ILE A 40 -0.73 -3.62 -2.41
N PHE A 41 -1.49 -3.84 -3.47
CA PHE A 41 -2.14 -2.77 -4.24
C PHE A 41 -3.10 -1.96 -3.36
N GLY A 42 -3.97 -2.64 -2.61
CA GLY A 42 -4.87 -2.02 -1.64
C GLY A 42 -4.11 -1.27 -0.55
N LEU A 43 -3.03 -1.85 -0.02
CA LEU A 43 -2.22 -1.24 1.02
C LEU A 43 -1.53 0.03 0.51
N ASN A 44 -0.89 0.01 -0.67
CA ASN A 44 -0.30 1.23 -1.25
C ASN A 44 -1.35 2.32 -1.50
N ALA A 45 -2.54 1.95 -1.98
CA ALA A 45 -3.64 2.89 -2.18
C ALA A 45 -4.13 3.49 -0.84
N LEU A 46 -4.35 2.64 0.17
CA LEU A 46 -4.76 3.07 1.51
C LEU A 46 -3.68 3.88 2.21
N VAL A 47 -2.39 3.53 2.09
CA VAL A 47 -1.28 4.27 2.70
C VAL A 47 -1.17 5.66 2.07
N GLY A 48 -1.25 5.77 0.74
CA GLY A 48 -1.23 7.08 0.07
C GLY A 48 -2.40 7.97 0.51
N LEU A 49 -3.61 7.41 0.58
CA LEU A 49 -4.81 8.15 0.94
C LEU A 49 -4.86 8.49 2.44
N SER A 50 -4.47 7.55 3.31
CA SER A 50 -4.38 7.77 4.76
C SER A 50 -3.31 8.78 5.15
N ALA A 51 -2.16 8.81 4.46
CA ALA A 51 -1.13 9.83 4.69
C ALA A 51 -1.67 11.24 4.43
N LEU A 52 -2.43 11.42 3.34
CA LEU A 52 -3.08 12.69 3.02
C LEU A 52 -4.10 13.10 4.11
N VAL A 53 -4.95 12.16 4.52
CA VAL A 53 -5.96 12.39 5.56
C VAL A 53 -5.32 12.66 6.93
N ALA A 54 -4.26 11.95 7.27
CA ALA A 54 -3.51 12.13 8.51
C ALA A 54 -2.92 13.54 8.59
N VAL A 55 -2.30 14.03 7.51
CA VAL A 55 -1.78 15.41 7.45
C VAL A 55 -2.92 16.42 7.63
N ALA A 56 -4.07 16.23 6.96
CA ALA A 56 -5.21 17.12 7.11
C ALA A 56 -5.76 17.15 8.56
N MET A 57 -5.83 15.99 9.21
CA MET A 57 -6.25 15.86 10.61
C MET A 57 -5.26 16.52 11.57
N ILE A 58 -3.95 16.37 11.34
CA ILE A 58 -2.91 17.02 12.16
C ILE A 58 -3.02 18.54 12.05
N VAL A 59 -3.22 19.08 10.85
CA VAL A 59 -3.38 20.52 10.64
C VAL A 59 -4.64 21.02 11.36
N TYR A 60 -5.78 20.34 11.21
CA TYR A 60 -7.02 20.70 11.89
C TYR A 60 -6.87 20.65 13.42
N ALA A 61 -6.27 19.58 13.94
CA ALA A 61 -6.00 19.43 15.37
C ALA A 61 -5.07 20.53 15.91
N GLY A 62 -4.02 20.87 15.16
CA GLY A 62 -3.09 21.93 15.51
C GLY A 62 -3.76 23.31 15.57
N PHE A 63 -4.59 23.64 14.58
CA PHE A 63 -5.36 24.89 14.60
C PHE A 63 -6.33 24.94 15.78
N LEU A 64 -7.03 23.83 16.05
CA LEU A 64 -7.97 23.73 17.16
C LEU A 64 -7.26 23.89 18.52
N PHE A 65 -6.05 23.34 18.64
CA PHE A 65 -5.23 23.43 19.85
C PHE A 65 -4.69 24.85 20.07
N ILE A 66 -4.20 25.51 19.02
CA ILE A 66 -3.69 26.90 19.09
C ILE A 66 -4.82 27.90 19.39
N THR A 67 -5.99 27.73 18.77
CA THR A 67 -7.15 28.60 19.01
C THR A 67 -7.96 28.26 20.26
N ALA A 68 -7.55 27.25 21.03
CA ALA A 68 -8.25 26.86 22.25
C ALA A 68 -8.18 27.93 23.34
N SER A 69 -7.20 28.84 23.35
CA SER A 69 -7.11 30.03 24.24
C SER A 69 -7.47 29.79 25.72
N GLY A 70 -7.25 28.59 26.25
CA GLY A 70 -7.56 28.23 27.64
C GLY A 70 -8.93 27.59 27.89
N ASP A 71 -9.75 27.38 26.84
CA ASP A 71 -11.00 26.64 26.92
C ASP A 71 -10.73 25.12 27.03
N PRO A 72 -11.06 24.47 28.16
CA PRO A 72 -10.75 23.06 28.40
C PRO A 72 -11.42 22.13 27.38
N GLU A 73 -12.57 22.52 26.82
CA GLU A 73 -13.30 21.69 25.86
C GLU A 73 -12.57 21.60 24.51
N LYS A 74 -11.97 22.72 24.09
CA LYS A 74 -11.16 22.82 22.86
C LYS A 74 -9.82 22.13 23.02
N ILE A 75 -9.17 22.25 24.18
CA ILE A 75 -7.93 21.54 24.49
C ILE A 75 -8.15 20.03 24.49
N GLN A 76 -9.24 19.56 25.09
CA GLN A 76 -9.56 18.13 25.12
C GLN A 76 -9.82 17.58 23.71
N LYS A 77 -10.54 18.32 22.86
CA LYS A 77 -10.72 17.96 21.45
C LYS A 77 -9.42 17.96 20.65
N GLY A 78 -8.56 18.97 20.81
CA GLY A 78 -7.29 19.07 20.12
C GLY A 78 -6.33 17.92 20.47
N SER A 79 -6.19 17.62 21.77
CA SER A 79 -5.39 16.48 22.25
C SER A 79 -5.93 15.12 21.77
N GLY A 80 -7.25 14.95 21.75
CA GLY A 80 -7.89 13.74 21.24
C GLY A 80 -7.62 13.54 19.75
N ALA A 81 -7.74 14.61 18.95
CA ALA A 81 -7.46 14.56 17.51
C ALA A 81 -5.97 14.31 17.20
N LEU A 82 -5.06 14.91 17.96
CA LEU A 82 -3.61 14.63 17.88
C LEU A 82 -3.30 13.17 18.18
N THR A 83 -3.87 12.62 19.25
CA THR A 83 -3.65 11.23 19.63
C THR A 83 -4.18 10.28 18.56
N ALA A 84 -5.38 10.55 18.02
CA ALA A 84 -5.96 9.77 16.93
C ALA A 84 -5.09 9.81 15.65
N ALA A 85 -4.53 10.97 15.30
CA ALA A 85 -3.64 11.10 14.15
C ALA A 85 -2.35 10.29 14.32
N VAL A 86 -1.73 10.35 15.50
CA VAL A 86 -0.52 9.56 15.82
C VAL A 86 -0.82 8.06 15.76
N VAL A 87 -1.93 7.62 16.36
CA VAL A 87 -2.34 6.21 16.34
C VAL A 87 -2.60 5.73 14.91
N GLY A 88 -3.27 6.54 14.08
CA GLY A 88 -3.49 6.21 12.67
C GLY A 88 -2.18 6.03 11.89
N LEU A 89 -1.20 6.91 12.12
CA LEU A 89 0.12 6.81 11.48
C LEU A 89 0.87 5.53 11.90
N VAL A 90 0.81 5.17 13.19
CA VAL A 90 1.43 3.94 13.70
C VAL A 90 0.78 2.68 13.08
N ILE A 91 -0.55 2.64 12.97
CA ILE A 91 -1.26 1.50 12.38
C ILE A 91 -0.85 1.29 10.92
N VAL A 92 -0.75 2.36 10.14
CA VAL A 92 -0.31 2.32 8.74
C VAL A 92 1.10 1.74 8.62
N PHE A 93 2.01 2.16 9.50
CA PHE A 93 3.38 1.62 9.57
C PHE A 93 3.40 0.13 9.91
N LEU A 94 2.63 -0.29 10.91
CA LEU A 94 2.54 -1.69 11.32
C LEU A 94 1.96 -2.57 10.23
N ALA A 95 0.89 -2.12 9.56
CA ALA A 95 0.28 -2.86 8.46
C ALA A 95 1.28 -3.16 7.34
N ARG A 96 2.03 -2.14 6.88
CA ARG A 96 3.07 -2.32 5.84
C ARG A 96 4.15 -3.30 6.29
N THR A 97 4.60 -3.18 7.53
CA THR A 97 5.68 -4.01 8.09
C THR A 97 5.28 -5.48 8.15
N ILE A 98 4.06 -5.77 8.63
CA ILE A 98 3.54 -7.14 8.73
C ILE A 98 3.40 -7.76 7.35
N VAL A 99 2.88 -7.03 6.35
CA VAL A 99 2.71 -7.57 4.99
C VAL A 99 4.05 -7.92 4.35
N LEU A 100 5.06 -7.05 4.48
CA LEU A 100 6.41 -7.33 4.00
C LEU A 100 7.04 -8.55 4.72
N PHE A 101 6.84 -8.65 6.03
CA PHE A 101 7.31 -9.79 6.80
C PHE A 101 6.69 -11.11 6.33
N LEU A 102 5.39 -11.14 6.04
CA LEU A 102 4.70 -12.32 5.53
C LEU A 102 5.21 -12.72 4.13
N LEU A 103 5.51 -11.75 3.26
CA LEU A 103 6.06 -12.03 1.93
C LEU A 103 7.46 -12.66 2.03
N ASP A 104 8.34 -12.08 2.84
CA ASP A 104 9.74 -12.49 2.90
C ASP A 104 9.94 -13.81 3.67
N ASN A 105 9.13 -14.07 4.72
CA ASN A 105 9.35 -15.23 5.60
C ASN A 105 8.51 -16.46 5.24
N ILE A 106 7.42 -16.33 4.48
CA ILE A 106 6.50 -17.43 4.20
C ILE A 106 6.59 -17.96 2.74
N LEU A 107 7.00 -17.11 1.78
CA LEU A 107 7.15 -17.49 0.37
C LEU A 107 8.60 -17.81 -0.03
N SER A 108 9.55 -17.76 0.92
CA SER A 108 10.92 -18.25 0.74
C SER A 108 11.03 -19.77 0.83
#